data_AF-A0A268ELG4-F1
#
_entry.id   AF-A0A268ELG4-F1
#
_cell.length_a   1.000
_cell.length_b   1.000
_cell.length_c   1.000
_cell.angle_alpha   90.00
_cell.angle_beta   90.00
_cell.angle_gamma   90.00
#
_symmetry.space_group_name_H-M   'P 1'
#
loop_
_entity.id
_entity.type
_entity.pdbx_description
1 polymer ?
#
loop_
_entity_poly.entity_id
_entity_poly.type
_entity_poly.pdbx_seq_one_letter_code
_entity_poly.pdbx_strand_id
1 'polypeptide(L)'
;MDWNKIVTDLREANAAATAAASAIADGGSANLDAVFLKLPRQREEKVLQAISEAGLYCRGKREWIGSGYMVVPTCGGQGDRRALSVTVMCDELRDRGWRAIPFRKVD
;
A
#
# COMPACT_ATOMS: atom_id res chain seq x y z
N MET A 1 0.32 0.24 19.75
CA MET A 1 0.01 0.53 18.34
C MET A 1 -0.85 1.78 18.36
N ASP A 2 -0.37 2.87 17.80
CA ASP A 2 -1.17 4.08 17.63
C ASP A 2 -1.95 3.96 16.31
N TRP A 3 -3.28 3.80 16.42
CA TRP A 3 -4.16 3.60 15.27
C TRP A 3 -4.34 4.90 14.46
N ASN A 4 -4.30 6.06 15.11
CA ASN A 4 -4.40 7.34 14.42
C ASN A 4 -3.15 7.57 13.58
N LYS A 5 -1.97 7.23 14.13
CA LYS A 5 -0.70 7.35 13.39
C LYS A 5 -0.70 6.52 12.11
N ILE A 6 -1.10 5.24 12.17
CA ILE A 6 -1.12 4.39 10.96
C ILE A 6 -2.15 4.87 9.93
N VAL A 7 -3.33 5.34 10.36
CA VAL A 7 -4.34 5.90 9.43
C VAL A 7 -3.78 7.13 8.71
N THR A 8 -3.18 8.06 9.45
CA THR A 8 -2.55 9.26 8.89
C THR A 8 -1.40 8.91 7.96
N ASP A 9 -0.48 8.05 8.41
CA ASP A 9 0.68 7.63 7.61
C ASP A 9 0.27 6.91 6.32
N LEU A 10 -0.75 6.04 6.37
CA LEU A 10 -1.30 5.37 5.17
C LEU A 10 -1.95 6.36 4.22
N ARG A 11 -2.69 7.35 4.75
CA ARG A 11 -3.35 8.38 3.95
C ARG A 11 -2.33 9.26 3.24
N GLU A 12 -1.31 9.73 3.96
CA GLU A 12 -0.25 10.57 3.41
C GLU A 12 0.60 9.79 2.39
N ALA A 13 0.96 8.54 2.67
CA ALA A 13 1.69 7.70 1.73
C ALA A 13 0.88 7.43 0.45
N ASN A 14 -0.43 7.21 0.57
CA ASN A 14 -1.31 7.05 -0.60
C ASN A 14 -1.46 8.35 -1.41
N ALA A 15 -1.50 9.51 -0.75
CA ALA A 15 -1.54 10.80 -1.42
C ALA A 15 -0.24 11.06 -2.21
N ALA A 16 0.93 10.79 -1.61
CA ALA A 16 2.22 10.89 -2.28
C ALA A 16 2.31 9.93 -3.49
N ALA A 17 1.87 8.68 -3.31
CA ALA A 17 1.84 7.68 -4.36
C ALA A 17 0.93 8.07 -5.54
N THR A 18 -0.23 8.67 -5.24
CA THR A 18 -1.19 9.12 -6.26
C THR A 18 -0.67 10.35 -7.01
N ALA A 19 -0.03 11.29 -6.30
CA ALA A 19 0.61 12.44 -6.92
C ALA A 19 1.74 12.01 -7.87
N ALA A 20 2.58 11.05 -7.45
CA ALA A 20 3.66 10.51 -8.28
C ALA A 20 3.14 9.80 -9.53
N ALA A 21 2.10 8.97 -9.42
CA ALA A 21 1.49 8.33 -10.59
C ALA A 21 0.84 9.32 -11.57
N SER A 22 0.23 10.39 -11.05
CA SER A 22 -0.42 11.41 -11.88
C SER A 22 0.60 12.18 -12.73
N ALA A 23 1.87 12.22 -12.31
CA ALA A 23 2.96 12.87 -13.04
C ALA A 23 3.46 12.07 -14.25
N ILE A 24 3.04 10.81 -14.42
CA ILE A 24 3.47 9.94 -15.53
C ILE A 24 2.28 9.47 -16.38
N ALA A 25 2.55 9.16 -17.65
CA ALA A 25 1.60 8.43 -18.49
C ALA A 25 1.48 6.97 -18.00
N ASP A 26 0.28 6.40 -18.05
CA ASP A 26 0.14 4.96 -17.82
C ASP A 26 0.56 4.21 -19.07
N GLY A 27 1.39 3.19 -18.89
CA GLY A 27 1.96 2.37 -19.95
C GLY A 27 2.37 1.01 -19.39
N GLY A 28 2.88 0.14 -20.25
CA GLY A 28 3.33 -1.19 -19.83
C GLY A 28 2.20 -2.21 -19.66
N SER A 29 2.57 -3.37 -19.10
CA SER A 29 1.66 -4.50 -18.87
C SER A 29 0.74 -4.27 -17.68
N ALA A 30 -0.43 -4.90 -17.66
CA ALA A 30 -1.31 -4.86 -16.50
C ALA A 30 -0.62 -5.52 -15.29
N ASN A 31 -0.35 -4.72 -14.25
CA ASN A 31 0.29 -5.16 -13.03
C ASN A 31 -0.74 -5.34 -11.91
N LEU A 32 -0.51 -6.35 -11.08
CA LEU A 32 -1.22 -6.65 -9.84
C LEU A 32 -0.42 -6.23 -8.62
N ASP A 33 0.42 -5.20 -8.77
CA ASP A 33 1.31 -4.70 -7.74
C ASP A 33 0.54 -4.22 -6.50
N ALA A 34 1.16 -4.42 -5.33
CA ALA A 34 0.60 -4.02 -4.04
C ALA A 34 1.71 -3.71 -3.04
N VAL A 35 1.35 -2.99 -1.98
CA VAL A 35 2.19 -2.81 -0.79
C VAL A 35 1.89 -3.93 0.19
N PHE A 36 2.91 -4.71 0.55
CA PHE A 36 2.80 -5.73 1.60
C PHE A 36 3.23 -5.14 2.95
N LEU A 37 2.24 -4.84 3.79
CA LEU A 37 2.43 -4.24 5.11
C LEU A 37 2.44 -5.32 6.20
N LYS A 38 3.50 -5.37 7.00
CA LYS A 38 3.64 -6.34 8.10
C LYS A 38 3.35 -5.69 9.45
N LEU A 39 2.24 -6.10 10.07
CA LEU A 39 1.83 -5.67 11.41
C LEU A 39 1.71 -6.89 12.34
N PRO A 40 2.81 -7.33 12.97
CA PRO A 40 2.79 -8.52 13.81
C PRO A 40 1.96 -8.28 15.08
N ARG A 41 1.27 -9.34 15.52
CA ARG A 41 0.54 -9.40 16.81
C ARG A 41 -0.61 -8.37 16.95
N GLN A 42 -1.09 -7.82 15.84
CA GLN A 42 -2.27 -6.95 15.83
C GLN A 42 -3.54 -7.74 15.48
N ARG A 43 -4.68 -7.28 16.02
CA ARG A 43 -6.00 -7.83 15.65
C ARG A 43 -6.34 -7.43 14.21
N GLU A 44 -6.68 -8.42 13.39
CA GLU A 44 -6.94 -8.21 11.96
C GLU A 44 -8.05 -7.18 11.70
N GLU A 45 -9.16 -7.28 12.42
CA GLU A 45 -10.29 -6.34 12.33
C GLU A 45 -9.84 -4.88 12.47
N LYS A 46 -8.98 -4.58 13.45
CA LYS A 46 -8.48 -3.21 13.67
C LYS A 46 -7.56 -2.73 12.55
N VAL A 47 -6.77 -3.63 11.98
CA VAL A 47 -5.89 -3.30 10.84
C VAL A 47 -6.74 -3.01 9.61
N LEU A 48 -7.73 -3.85 9.31
CA LEU A 48 -8.62 -3.63 8.17
C LEU A 48 -9.44 -2.36 8.34
N GLN A 49 -9.91 -2.08 9.56
CA GLN A 49 -10.58 -0.82 9.87
C GLN A 49 -9.66 0.38 9.60
N ALA A 50 -8.42 0.36 10.10
CA ALA A 50 -7.47 1.45 9.88
C ALA A 50 -7.13 1.66 8.38
N ILE A 51 -6.98 0.57 7.62
CA ILE A 51 -6.77 0.64 6.17
C ILE A 51 -7.99 1.26 5.48
N SER A 52 -9.20 0.84 5.87
CA SER A 52 -10.44 1.41 5.35
C SER A 52 -10.61 2.89 5.70
N GLU A 53 -10.27 3.31 6.93
CA GLU A 53 -10.31 4.71 7.38
C GLU A 53 -9.28 5.60 6.65
N ALA A 54 -8.18 5.00 6.18
CA ALA A 54 -7.22 5.67 5.31
C ALA A 54 -7.71 5.78 3.83
N GLY A 55 -8.88 5.23 3.51
CA GLY A 55 -9.46 5.23 2.16
C GLY A 55 -8.86 4.17 1.23
N LEU A 56 -8.20 3.16 1.79
CA LEU A 56 -7.53 2.10 1.06
C LEU A 56 -8.31 0.80 1.15
N TYR A 57 -8.06 -0.09 0.20
CA TYR A 57 -8.64 -1.43 0.20
C TYR A 57 -7.61 -2.49 0.57
N CYS A 58 -8.01 -3.40 1.46
CA CYS A 58 -7.30 -4.64 1.74
C CYS A 58 -8.32 -5.77 1.92
N ARG A 59 -8.12 -6.90 1.24
CA ARG A 59 -9.02 -8.06 1.35
C ARG A 59 -8.96 -8.73 2.74
N GLY A 60 -7.82 -8.65 3.41
CA GLY A 60 -7.55 -9.44 4.61
C GLY A 60 -6.06 -9.73 4.77
N LYS A 61 -5.74 -10.38 5.88
CA LYS A 61 -4.40 -10.89 6.14
C LYS A 61 -4.04 -11.96 5.12
N ARG A 62 -2.83 -11.88 4.57
CA ARG A 62 -2.27 -12.84 3.62
C ARG A 62 -0.93 -13.35 4.09
N GLU A 63 -0.62 -14.56 3.65
CA GLU A 63 0.69 -15.17 3.81
C GLU A 63 1.48 -15.05 2.51
N TRP A 64 2.66 -14.44 2.58
CA TRP A 64 3.62 -14.35 1.49
C TRP A 64 5.04 -14.48 2.03
N ILE A 65 5.71 -13.37 2.38
CA ILE A 65 6.97 -13.39 3.15
C ILE A 65 6.62 -13.25 4.64
N GLY A 66 5.86 -14.24 5.13
CA GLY A 66 5.18 -14.23 6.43
C GLY A 66 3.79 -13.61 6.37
N SER A 67 3.21 -13.37 7.55
CA SER A 67 1.89 -12.75 7.72
C SER A 67 1.91 -11.23 7.51
N GLY A 68 1.03 -10.70 6.67
CA GLY A 68 0.87 -9.26 6.43
C GLY A 68 -0.40 -8.93 5.65
N TYR A 69 -0.50 -7.69 5.16
CA TYR A 69 -1.67 -7.14 4.50
C TYR A 69 -1.27 -6.58 3.14
N MET A 70 -2.02 -6.94 2.09
CA MET A 70 -1.82 -6.37 0.76
C MET A 70 -2.69 -5.13 0.60
N VAL A 71 -2.05 -3.98 0.51
CA VAL A 71 -2.69 -2.67 0.35
C VAL A 71 -2.40 -2.16 -1.05
N VAL A 72 -3.44 -1.77 -1.78
CA VAL A 72 -3.30 -1.26 -3.15
C VAL A 72 -3.49 0.25 -3.13
N PRO A 73 -2.52 1.05 -3.65
CA PRO A 73 -2.69 2.49 -3.80
C PRO A 73 -3.86 2.84 -4.71
N THR A 74 -4.51 3.99 -4.49
CA THR A 74 -5.68 4.43 -5.27
C THR A 74 -5.31 5.20 -6.55
N CYS A 75 -4.13 4.97 -7.10
CA CYS A 75 -3.46 5.87 -8.04
C CYS A 75 -4.03 5.91 -9.47
N GLY A 76 -4.98 5.04 -9.82
CA GLY A 76 -5.47 4.90 -11.19
C GLY A 76 -4.40 4.36 -12.15
N GLY A 77 -4.83 3.57 -13.13
CA GLY A 77 -3.91 2.90 -14.06
C GLY A 77 -3.46 1.51 -13.58
N GLN A 78 -3.04 0.69 -14.52
CA GLN A 78 -2.74 -0.73 -14.28
C GLN A 78 -1.26 -1.07 -14.44
N GLY A 79 -0.50 -0.31 -15.23
CA GLY A 79 0.88 -0.64 -15.55
C GLY A 79 1.90 0.16 -14.75
N ASP A 80 2.67 0.99 -15.45
CA ASP A 80 3.78 1.77 -14.90
C ASP A 80 3.32 2.73 -13.78
N ARG A 81 2.10 3.28 -13.87
CA ARG A 81 1.52 4.10 -12.78
C ARG A 81 1.40 3.30 -11.50
N ARG A 82 0.83 2.11 -11.59
CA ARG A 82 0.67 1.23 -10.44
C ARG A 82 2.02 0.83 -9.87
N ALA A 83 2.98 0.54 -10.75
CA ALA A 83 4.32 0.18 -10.34
C ALA A 83 4.99 1.32 -9.54
N LEU A 84 4.94 2.55 -10.06
CA LEU A 84 5.49 3.73 -9.40
C LEU A 84 4.79 4.02 -8.06
N SER A 85 3.46 4.01 -8.03
CA SER A 85 2.71 4.28 -6.80
C SER A 85 3.00 3.29 -5.69
N VAL A 86 3.14 2.00 -6.01
CA VAL A 86 3.53 0.99 -5.01
C VAL A 86 4.96 1.24 -4.50
N THR A 87 5.88 1.69 -5.37
CA THR A 87 7.24 2.09 -4.93
C THR A 87 7.16 3.22 -3.92
N VAL A 88 6.54 4.34 -4.32
CA VAL A 88 6.46 5.57 -3.53
C VAL A 88 5.76 5.33 -2.21
N MET A 89 4.63 4.61 -2.22
CA MET A 89 3.90 4.28 -1.01
C MET A 89 4.74 3.39 -0.07
N CYS A 90 5.50 2.43 -0.59
CA CYS A 90 6.39 1.60 0.23
C CYS A 90 7.49 2.43 0.89
N ASP A 91 8.11 3.33 0.13
CA ASP A 91 9.24 4.12 0.61
C ASP A 91 8.78 5.13 1.68
N GLU A 92 7.66 5.83 1.45
CA GLU A 92 7.01 6.68 2.45
C GLU A 92 6.71 5.94 3.76
N LEU A 93 6.14 4.73 3.65
CA LEU A 93 5.83 3.94 4.83
C LEU A 93 7.10 3.48 5.57
N ARG A 94 8.16 3.12 4.84
CA ARG A 94 9.45 2.73 5.44
C ARG A 94 10.13 3.89 6.16
N ASP A 95 10.12 5.07 5.57
CA ASP A 95 10.71 6.28 6.15
C ASP A 95 10.00 6.68 7.45
N ARG A 96 8.69 6.40 7.53
CA ARG A 96 7.87 6.56 8.74
C ARG A 96 8.05 5.46 9.77
N GLY A 97 8.90 4.47 9.49
CA GLY A 97 9.25 3.36 10.38
C GLY A 97 8.36 2.11 10.26
N TRP A 98 7.51 2.04 9.23
CA TRP A 98 6.66 0.87 8.99
C TRP A 98 7.36 -0.19 8.16
N ARG A 99 7.03 -1.45 8.43
CA ARG A 99 7.56 -2.59 7.66
C ARG A 99 6.71 -2.83 6.41
N ALA A 100 6.99 -2.05 5.37
CA ALA A 100 6.38 -2.18 4.04
C ALA A 100 7.34 -2.84 3.03
N ILE A 101 6.81 -3.71 2.17
CA ILE A 101 7.55 -4.40 1.12
C ILE A 101 6.77 -4.28 -0.18
N PRO A 102 7.38 -3.85 -1.29
CA PRO A 102 6.71 -3.83 -2.58
C PRO A 102 6.48 -5.26 -3.05
N PHE A 103 5.23 -5.59 -3.33
CA PHE A 103 4.83 -6.82 -4.01
C PHE A 103 4.67 -6.51 -5.49
N ARG A 104 5.46 -7.19 -6.33
CA ARG A 104 5.42 -7.07 -7.79
C ARG A 104 4.81 -8.30 -8.40
N LYS A 105 3.81 -8.12 -9.26
CA LYS A 105 3.22 -9.20 -10.03
C LYS A 105 2.68 -8.65 -11.35
N VAL A 106 3.12 -9.24 -12.45
CA VAL A 106 2.51 -9.03 -13.77
C VAL A 106 1.39 -10.06 -13.93
N ASP A 107 0.27 -9.66 -14.52
CA ASP A 107 -0.82 -10.58 -14.89
C ASP A 107 -0.47 -11.41 -16.14
#